data_AF-A0AAP2GKN8-F1
#
_entry.id   AF-A0AAP2GKN8-F1
#
_cell.length_a   1.000
_cell.length_b   1.000
_cell.length_c   1.000
_cell.angle_alpha   90.00
_cell.angle_beta   90.00
_cell.angle_gamma   90.00
#
_symmetry.space_group_name_H-M   'P 1'
#
loop_
_entity.id
_entity.type
_entity.pdbx_description
1 polymer ?
#
loop_
_entity_poly.entity_id
_entity_poly.type
_entity_poly.pdbx_seq_one_letter_code
_entity_poly.pdbx_strand_id
1 'polypeptide(L)' 'MSVLQRMQEPTPKFFRVLRTIGLILAAASGAILAAPVTLPAVVVSLAGYLAVAGTVATAVAQTAVEKLEE' A
#
# COMPACT_ATOMS: atom_id res chain seq x y z
N MET A 1 21.43 -2.07 10.20
CA MET A 1 20.21 -1.26 10.14
C MET A 1 19.05 -2.02 10.78
N SER A 2 18.55 -1.56 11.92
CA SER A 2 17.25 -2.00 12.44
C SER A 2 16.12 -1.52 11.51
N VAL A 3 14.93 -2.11 11.58
CA VAL A 3 13.78 -1.69 10.76
C VAL A 3 13.45 -0.21 10.96
N LEU A 4 13.59 0.29 12.20
CA LEU A 4 13.40 1.70 12.53
C LEU A 4 14.45 2.62 11.88
N GLN A 5 15.68 2.15 11.69
CA GLN A 5 16.70 2.91 10.96
C GLN A 5 16.40 2.94 9.46
N ARG A 6 15.95 1.81 8.89
CA ARG A 6 15.56 1.72 7.47
C ARG A 6 14.43 2.67 7.09
N MET A 7 13.46 2.88 7.98
CA MET A 7 12.35 3.80 7.73
C MET A 7 12.76 5.28 7.70
N GLN A 8 13.91 5.63 8.27
CA GLN A 8 14.46 7.00 8.26
C GLN A 8 15.38 7.26 7.06
N GLU A 9 15.81 6.19 6.37
CA GLU A 9 16.64 6.29 5.17
C GLU A 9 15.79 6.68 3.94
N PRO A 10 16.40 7.34 2.94
CA PRO A 10 15.68 7.73 1.73
C PRO A 10 15.11 6.49 1.03
N THR A 11 13.81 6.57 0.72
CA THR A 11 13.08 5.55 -0.03
C THR A 11 13.30 5.78 -1.53
N PRO A 12 13.65 4.73 -2.32
CA PRO A 12 13.89 4.88 -3.74
C PRO A 12 12.66 5.42 -4.48
N LYS A 13 12.86 6.15 -5.57
CA LYS A 13 11.78 6.77 -6.37
C LYS A 13 10.68 5.77 -6.74
N PHE A 14 11.06 4.55 -7.15
CA PHE A 14 10.11 3.48 -7.48
C PHE A 14 9.20 3.10 -6.30
N PHE A 15 9.79 2.81 -5.13
CA PHE A 15 9.02 2.41 -3.95
C PHE A 15 8.19 3.56 -3.39
N ARG A 16 8.65 4.81 -3.53
CA ARG A 16 7.85 5.98 -3.17
C ARG A 16 6.57 6.08 -4.02
N VAL A 17 6.66 5.83 -5.33
CA VAL A 17 5.48 5.78 -6.22
C VAL A 17 4.59 4.59 -5.87
N LEU A 18 5.17 3.41 -5.65
CA LEU A 18 4.43 2.20 -5.28
C LEU A 18 3.66 2.38 -3.95
N ARG A 19 4.28 3.05 -2.96
CA ARG A 19 3.63 3.39 -1.68
C ARG A 19 2.38 4.24 -1.90
N THR A 20 2.48 5.27 -2.73
CA THR A 20 1.35 6.18 -3.04
C THR A 20 0.21 5.43 -3.73
N ILE A 21 0.53 4.55 -4.68
CA ILE A 21 -0.48 3.72 -5.35
C ILE A 21 -1.15 2.78 -4.34
N GLY A 22 -0.38 2.11 -3.48
CA GLY A 22 -0.92 1.22 -2.45
C GLY A 22 -1.81 1.96 -1.44
N LEU A 23 -1.47 3.20 -1.08
CA LEU A 23 -2.28 4.05 -0.20
C LEU A 23 -3.60 4.45 -0.84
N ILE A 24 -3.59 4.82 -2.12
CA ILE A 24 -4.81 5.13 -2.88
C ILE A 24 -5.70 3.89 -2.98
N LEU A 25 -5.13 2.72 -3.29
CA LEU A 25 -5.86 1.46 -3.34
C LEU A 25 -6.48 1.11 -1.99
N ALA A 26 -5.72 1.23 -0.91
CA ALA A 26 -6.19 0.94 0.44
C ALA A 26 -7.32 1.91 0.86
N ALA A 27 -7.19 3.20 0.56
CA ALA A 27 -8.22 4.19 0.84
C ALA A 27 -9.51 3.95 0.04
N ALA A 28 -9.39 3.68 -1.27
CA ALA A 28 -10.54 3.37 -2.13
C ALA A 28 -11.24 2.09 -1.67
N SER A 29 -10.47 1.05 -1.37
CA SER A 29 -11.02 -0.22 -0.87
C SER A 29 -11.69 -0.04 0.49
N GLY A 30 -11.06 0.71 1.41
CA GLY A 30 -11.62 1.04 2.71
C GLY A 30 -12.94 1.82 2.60
N ALA A 31 -13.03 2.75 1.66
CA ALA A 31 -14.27 3.49 1.40
C ALA A 31 -15.40 2.57 0.89
N ILE A 32 -15.10 1.65 -0.04
CA ILE A 32 -16.06 0.67 -0.58
C ILE A 32 -16.55 -0.28 0.53
N LEU A 33 -15.63 -0.75 1.38
CA LEU A 33 -15.96 -1.66 2.49
C LEU A 33 -16.73 -0.96 3.62
N ALA A 34 -16.46 0.32 3.89
CA ALA A 34 -17.14 1.09 4.94
C ALA A 34 -18.57 1.49 4.55
N ALA A 35 -18.84 1.65 3.24
CA ALA A 35 -20.15 1.96 2.71
C ALA A 35 -20.53 0.95 1.63
N PRO A 36 -20.98 -0.26 2.00
CA PRO A 36 -21.46 -1.28 1.05
C PRO A 36 -22.86 -0.88 0.53
N VAL A 37 -22.95 0.23 -0.20
CA VAL A 37 -24.18 0.79 -0.75
C VAL A 37 -24.74 -0.08 -1.88
N THR A 38 -25.60 -1.06 -1.59
CA THR A 38 -26.26 -1.93 -2.60
C THR A 38 -25.33 -2.52 -3.67
N LEU A 39 -24.02 -2.53 -3.41
CA LEU A 39 -23.01 -2.92 -4.37
C LEU A 39 -23.09 -4.43 -4.52
N PRO A 40 -23.01 -4.96 -5.75
CA PRO A 40 -22.96 -6.40 -5.96
C PRO A 40 -21.83 -7.02 -5.13
N ALA A 41 -22.08 -8.22 -4.55
CA ALA A 41 -21.12 -8.90 -3.68
C ALA A 41 -19.73 -9.10 -4.32
N VAL A 42 -19.67 -9.19 -5.64
CA VAL A 42 -18.43 -9.25 -6.42
C VAL A 42 -17.56 -8.01 -6.21
N VAL A 43 -18.16 -6.81 -6.17
CA VAL A 43 -17.42 -5.55 -6.01
C VAL A 43 -16.84 -5.44 -4.60
N VAL A 44 -17.62 -5.81 -3.58
CA VAL A 44 -17.17 -5.84 -2.19
C VAL A 44 -16.03 -6.84 -2.01
N SER A 45 -16.13 -8.02 -2.63
CA SER A 45 -15.06 -9.03 -2.60
C SER A 45 -13.78 -8.54 -3.27
N LEU A 46 -13.89 -7.87 -4.42
CA LEU A 46 -12.75 -7.29 -5.12
C LEU A 46 -12.08 -6.19 -4.28
N ALA A 47 -12.86 -5.34 -3.62
CA ALA A 47 -12.35 -4.33 -2.69
C ALA A 47 -11.60 -4.98 -1.52
N GLY A 48 -12.06 -6.11 -1.00
CA GLY A 48 -11.34 -6.88 0.01
C GLY A 48 -9.92 -7.28 -0.44
N TYR A 49 -9.80 -7.86 -1.64
CA TYR A 49 -8.48 -8.22 -2.20
C TYR A 49 -7.60 -7.01 -2.48
N LEU A 50 -8.17 -5.92 -3.00
CA LEU A 50 -7.44 -4.68 -3.27
C LEU A 50 -6.95 -4.00 -1.98
N ALA A 51 -7.72 -4.09 -0.89
CA ALA A 51 -7.29 -3.61 0.42
C ALA A 51 -6.06 -4.38 0.91
N VAL A 52 -6.09 -5.72 0.82
CA VAL A 52 -4.95 -6.56 1.23
C VAL A 52 -3.72 -6.27 0.37
N ALA A 53 -3.88 -6.23 -0.96
CA ALA A 53 -2.78 -5.94 -1.87
C ALA A 53 -2.19 -4.54 -1.62
N GLY A 54 -3.04 -3.51 -1.47
CA GLY A 54 -2.61 -2.13 -1.22
C GLY A 54 -1.87 -1.98 0.10
N THR A 55 -2.38 -2.57 1.19
CA THR A 55 -1.74 -2.50 2.51
C THR A 55 -0.38 -3.20 2.55
N VAL A 56 -0.28 -4.41 1.97
CA VAL A 56 0.99 -5.13 1.86
C VAL A 56 2.00 -4.37 1.00
N ALA A 57 1.58 -3.89 -0.18
CA ALA A 57 2.45 -3.11 -1.07
C ALA A 57 2.96 -1.84 -0.39
N THR A 58 2.09 -1.11 0.33
CA THR A 58 2.45 0.08 1.09
C THR A 58 3.40 -0.23 2.24
N ALA A 59 3.19 -1.32 2.99
CA ALA A 59 4.07 -1.71 4.10
C ALA A 59 5.47 -2.10 3.60
N VAL A 60 5.54 -2.90 2.54
CA VAL A 60 6.82 -3.30 1.93
C VAL A 60 7.54 -2.07 1.37
N ALA A 61 6.83 -1.18 0.67
CA ALA A 61 7.42 0.03 0.11
C ALA A 61 8.00 0.99 1.16
N GLN A 62 7.52 0.96 2.40
CA GLN A 62 8.05 1.77 3.51
C GLN A 62 9.34 1.20 4.13
N THR A 63 9.58 -0.10 3.94
CA THR A 63 10.77 -0.78 4.47
C THR A 63 11.90 -0.90 3.44
N ALA A 64 11.62 -0.52 2.20
CA ALA A 64 12.59 -0.43 1.12
C ALA A 64 13.51 0.77 1.33
N VAL A 65 14.82 0.51 1.36
CA VAL A 65 15.86 1.52 1.49
C VAL A 65 16.58 1.65 0.16
N GLU A 66 16.95 2.87 -0.21
CA GLU A 66 17.86 3.12 -1.31
C GLU A 66 19.24 2.55 -0.95
N LYS A 67 19.57 1.37 -1.51
CA LYS A 67 20.97 0.99 -1.65
C LYS A 67 21.55 1.93 -2.70
N LEU A 68 22.36 2.89 -2.25
CA LEU A 68 23.43 3.42 -3.07
C LEU A 68 24.29 2.20 -3.44
N GLU A 69 24.09 1.65 -4.64
CA GLU A 69 25.14 0.86 -5.28
C GLU A 69 26.37 1.78 -5.42
N GLU A 70 27.55 1.24 -5.13
CA GLU A 70 28.82 1.86 -5.52
C GLU A 70 28.90 2.05 -7.04
#